data_AF-A0A9D8S0T8-F1
#
_entry.id   AF-A0A9D8S0T8-F1
#
_cell.length_a   1.000
_cell.length_b   1.000
_cell.length_c   1.000
_cell.angle_alpha   90.00
_cell.angle_beta   90.00
_cell.angle_gamma   90.00
#
_symmetry.space_group_name_H-M   'P 1'
#
loop_
_entity.id
_entity.type
_entity.pdbx_description
1 polymer ?
#
loop_
_entity_poly.entity_id
_entity_poly.type
_entity_poly.pdbx_seq_one_letter_code
_entity_poly.pdbx_strand_id
1 'polypeptide(L)'
;MVYDRIFGFTEDMEYECDVVFEMIQNYTLFEFDNQDFEMYYKEDLDRLLYMMFFYDNRDYGQNMELTSNILQILEMDSSKCIISILGNIAQTRDASMIFLQLYRCIEYLFIICKALDLSKKYDMEGETKKMVLMIDSEKIHFPENGCINQIICQYALSGVLEEYYDYVCNYVNKNEIKSEQKEKTVSDYIYATRCKIAHFKYGQEKISDAETLEKSNVILSKLVKSIFQELDDDLMKINKDLDTFSEIDFMNN
;
A
#
# COMPACT_ATOMS: atom_id res chain seq x y z
N MET A 1 -34.55 -0.20 -25.29
CA MET A 1 -35.68 -0.47 -24.38
C MET A 1 -35.16 -0.32 -22.96
N VAL A 2 -35.47 0.81 -22.33
CA VAL A 2 -35.05 1.14 -20.96
C VAL A 2 -36.25 0.88 -20.05
N TYR A 3 -36.03 0.23 -18.91
CA TYR A 3 -37.08 -0.04 -17.93
C TYR A 3 -36.90 0.90 -16.73
N ASP A 4 -37.86 1.81 -16.54
CA ASP A 4 -37.87 2.73 -15.41
C ASP A 4 -38.38 1.98 -14.16
N ARG A 5 -37.47 1.69 -13.23
CA ARG A 5 -37.80 1.00 -11.97
C ARG A 5 -38.58 1.86 -10.97
N ILE A 6 -38.49 3.19 -11.05
CA ILE A 6 -39.16 4.10 -10.10
C ILE A 6 -40.65 4.20 -10.44
N PHE A 7 -40.98 4.24 -11.73
CA PHE A 7 -42.35 4.38 -12.19
C PHE A 7 -42.97 3.09 -12.77
N GLY A 8 -42.18 2.03 -12.90
CA GLY A 8 -42.65 0.68 -13.20
C GLY A 8 -43.20 0.51 -14.62
N PHE A 9 -42.64 1.23 -15.59
CA PHE A 9 -43.02 1.10 -16.99
C PHE A 9 -41.80 1.01 -17.90
N THR A 10 -42.03 0.40 -19.07
CA THR A 10 -41.03 0.25 -20.12
C THR A 10 -41.12 1.44 -21.07
N GLU A 11 -40.01 2.14 -21.28
CA GLU A 11 -39.93 3.22 -22.25
C GLU A 11 -39.67 2.66 -23.65
N ASP A 12 -40.58 2.98 -24.57
CA ASP A 12 -40.50 2.63 -26.00
C ASP A 12 -39.71 3.68 -26.83
N MET A 13 -38.87 4.47 -26.18
CA MET A 13 -37.97 5.40 -26.88
C MET A 13 -36.67 4.71 -27.29
N GLU A 14 -36.21 5.00 -28.51
CA GLU A 14 -34.85 4.70 -28.96
C GLU A 14 -33.93 5.84 -28.52
N TYR A 15 -32.95 5.51 -27.67
CA TYR A 15 -31.97 6.45 -27.17
C TYR A 15 -30.69 6.36 -28.00
N GLU A 16 -30.11 7.52 -28.34
CA GLU A 16 -28.73 7.55 -28.84
C GLU A 16 -27.76 7.12 -27.72
N CYS A 17 -26.69 6.43 -28.09
CA CYS A 17 -25.82 5.71 -27.16
C CYS A 17 -25.16 6.65 -26.14
N ASP A 18 -24.80 7.85 -26.59
CA ASP A 18 -24.27 8.95 -25.79
C ASP A 18 -25.26 9.47 -24.73
N VAL A 19 -26.55 9.57 -25.04
CA VAL A 19 -27.61 9.93 -24.07
C VAL A 19 -27.76 8.85 -22.99
N VAL A 20 -27.62 7.57 -23.37
CA VAL A 20 -27.60 6.45 -22.42
C VAL A 20 -26.37 6.54 -21.51
N PHE A 21 -25.19 6.88 -22.06
CA PHE A 21 -23.98 7.06 -21.26
C PHE A 21 -24.07 8.27 -20.29
N GLU A 22 -24.72 9.37 -20.66
CA GLU A 22 -24.98 10.50 -19.76
C GLU A 22 -25.92 10.12 -18.59
N MET A 23 -26.91 9.26 -18.83
CA MET A 23 -27.79 8.74 -17.78
C MET A 23 -27.06 7.77 -16.82
N ILE A 24 -26.19 6.92 -17.36
CA ILE A 24 -25.42 5.93 -16.58
C ILE A 24 -24.31 6.60 -15.76
N GLN A 25 -23.65 7.64 -16.29
CA GLN A 25 -22.56 8.33 -15.58
C GLN A 25 -22.98 8.97 -14.25
N ASN A 26 -24.27 9.22 -14.04
CA ASN A 26 -24.79 9.79 -12.80
C ASN A 26 -25.33 8.76 -11.80
N TYR A 27 -25.40 7.47 -12.16
CA TYR A 27 -25.97 6.43 -11.30
C TYR A 27 -25.24 5.09 -11.46
N THR A 28 -23.97 5.03 -11.05
CA THR A 28 -23.37 3.75 -10.68
C THR A 28 -23.90 3.36 -9.30
N LEU A 29 -24.89 2.49 -9.27
CA LEU A 29 -25.50 1.99 -8.04
C LEU A 29 -24.76 0.71 -7.63
N PHE A 30 -23.84 0.84 -6.68
CA PHE A 30 -23.19 -0.30 -6.06
C PHE A 30 -24.11 -0.86 -4.96
N GLU A 31 -24.51 -2.12 -5.11
CA GLU A 31 -25.17 -2.87 -4.04
C GLU A 31 -24.08 -3.51 -3.18
N PHE A 32 -23.72 -2.86 -2.07
CA PHE A 32 -22.94 -3.47 -1.02
C PHE A 32 -23.91 -4.21 -0.09
N ASP A 33 -23.73 -5.52 0.06
CA ASP A 33 -24.36 -6.21 1.17
C ASP A 33 -23.78 -5.59 2.47
N ASN A 34 -24.65 -5.16 3.38
CA ASN A 34 -24.31 -4.38 4.59
C ASN A 34 -23.36 -5.09 5.59
N GLN A 35 -22.70 -6.18 5.20
CA GLN A 35 -21.88 -7.02 6.07
C GLN A 35 -20.36 -6.90 5.84
N ASP A 36 -19.89 -6.36 4.69
CA ASP A 36 -18.49 -6.55 4.31
C ASP A 36 -17.62 -5.27 4.22
N PHE A 37 -18.20 -4.08 4.07
CA PHE A 37 -17.41 -2.86 3.89
C PHE A 37 -18.10 -1.62 4.49
N GLU A 38 -17.62 -1.16 5.65
CA GLU A 38 -18.14 0.04 6.29
C GLU A 38 -17.44 1.30 5.74
N MET A 39 -18.21 2.26 5.21
CA MET A 39 -17.69 3.51 4.64
C MET A 39 -17.96 4.68 5.56
N TYR A 40 -16.91 5.27 6.12
CA TYR A 40 -17.02 6.46 6.97
C TYR A 40 -16.19 7.64 6.46
N TYR A 41 -15.09 7.35 5.75
CA TYR A 41 -14.12 8.35 5.33
C TYR A 41 -14.00 8.41 3.81
N LYS A 42 -13.51 9.54 3.27
CA LYS A 42 -13.24 9.71 1.84
C LYS A 42 -12.25 8.65 1.34
N GLU A 43 -11.30 8.27 2.17
CA GLU A 43 -10.32 7.23 1.91
C GLU A 43 -10.96 5.85 1.69
N ASP A 44 -12.13 5.56 2.25
CA ASP A 44 -12.88 4.32 1.98
C ASP A 44 -13.42 4.27 0.56
N LEU A 45 -13.84 5.41 0.01
CA LEU A 45 -14.28 5.51 -1.37
C LEU A 45 -13.11 5.27 -2.33
N ASP A 46 -11.94 5.87 -2.04
CA ASP A 46 -10.74 5.65 -2.83
C ASP A 46 -10.28 4.19 -2.77
N ARG A 47 -10.31 3.56 -1.59
CA ARG A 47 -10.07 2.12 -1.40
C ARG A 47 -10.95 1.28 -2.31
N LEU A 48 -12.25 1.51 -2.25
CA LEU A 48 -13.21 0.80 -3.07
C LEU A 48 -12.93 0.94 -4.58
N LEU A 49 -12.67 2.17 -5.04
CA LEU A 49 -12.35 2.44 -6.45
C LEU A 49 -11.12 1.66 -6.91
N TYR A 50 -10.06 1.62 -6.11
CA TYR A 50 -8.86 0.86 -6.45
C TYR A 50 -9.07 -0.65 -6.35
N MET A 51 -9.86 -1.13 -5.39
CA MET A 51 -10.23 -2.55 -5.32
C MET A 51 -10.91 -2.99 -6.61
N MET A 52 -11.93 -2.24 -7.06
CA MET A 52 -12.60 -2.52 -8.34
C MET A 52 -11.63 -2.54 -9.51
N PHE A 53 -10.75 -1.53 -9.60
CA PHE A 53 -9.75 -1.47 -10.66
C PHE A 53 -8.88 -2.73 -10.70
N PHE A 54 -8.38 -3.19 -9.56
CA PHE A 54 -7.53 -4.39 -9.52
C PHE A 54 -8.32 -5.68 -9.73
N TYR A 55 -9.60 -5.74 -9.32
CA TYR A 55 -10.48 -6.87 -9.64
C TYR A 55 -10.70 -7.00 -11.15
N ASP A 56 -11.02 -5.91 -11.84
CA ASP A 56 -11.29 -5.93 -13.29
C ASP A 56 -10.03 -6.25 -14.12
N ASN A 57 -8.84 -5.88 -13.59
CA ASN A 57 -7.57 -6.11 -14.27
C ASN A 57 -6.86 -7.41 -13.86
N ARG A 58 -7.48 -8.25 -13.00
CA ARG A 58 -6.95 -9.54 -12.54
C ARG A 58 -6.47 -10.44 -13.68
N ASP A 59 -7.23 -10.49 -14.77
CA ASP A 59 -7.02 -11.43 -15.87
C ASP A 59 -6.14 -10.88 -17.01
N TYR A 60 -5.81 -9.58 -16.97
CA TYR A 60 -5.07 -8.89 -18.04
C TYR A 60 -3.66 -8.41 -17.61
N GLY A 61 -3.35 -8.44 -16.31
CA GLY A 61 -2.11 -7.91 -15.75
C GLY A 61 -0.92 -8.87 -15.84
N GLN A 62 0.29 -8.32 -16.06
CA GLN A 62 1.56 -9.07 -16.08
C GLN A 62 2.01 -9.63 -14.72
N ASN A 63 1.22 -9.47 -13.65
CA ASN A 63 1.60 -9.98 -12.34
C ASN A 63 0.39 -10.20 -11.40
N MET A 64 -0.30 -11.33 -11.61
CA MET A 64 -1.49 -11.72 -10.85
C MET A 64 -1.24 -11.76 -9.34
N GLU A 65 -0.05 -12.19 -8.93
CA GLU A 65 0.32 -12.29 -7.51
C GLU A 65 0.52 -10.92 -6.86
N LEU A 66 1.21 -10.00 -7.54
CA LEU A 66 1.30 -8.59 -7.10
C LEU A 66 -0.09 -7.99 -6.91
N THR A 67 -0.95 -8.15 -7.92
CA THR A 67 -2.34 -7.64 -7.90
C THR A 67 -3.11 -8.21 -6.71
N SER A 68 -3.01 -9.51 -6.48
CA SER A 68 -3.63 -10.19 -5.34
C SER A 68 -3.12 -9.66 -4.00
N ASN A 69 -1.81 -9.37 -3.87
CA ASN A 69 -1.26 -8.81 -2.65
C ASN A 69 -1.74 -7.37 -2.40
N ILE A 70 -1.83 -6.54 -3.44
CA ILE A 70 -2.35 -5.17 -3.33
C ILE A 70 -3.83 -5.17 -2.94
N LEU A 71 -4.65 -6.05 -3.54
CA LEU A 71 -6.06 -6.21 -3.16
C LEU A 71 -6.20 -6.55 -1.68
N GLN A 72 -5.43 -7.50 -1.18
CA GLN A 72 -5.44 -7.87 0.24
C GLN A 72 -5.02 -6.71 1.15
N ILE A 73 -4.07 -5.86 0.71
CA ILE A 73 -3.73 -4.64 1.45
C ILE A 73 -4.94 -3.69 1.48
N LEU A 74 -5.60 -3.45 0.34
CA LEU A 74 -6.76 -2.57 0.25
C LEU A 74 -7.93 -3.02 1.14
N GLU A 75 -8.07 -4.33 1.38
CA GLU A 75 -9.06 -4.89 2.30
C GLU A 75 -8.78 -4.51 3.77
N MET A 76 -7.52 -4.26 4.14
CA MET A 76 -7.15 -3.86 5.51
C MET A 76 -7.53 -2.42 5.78
N ASP A 77 -8.01 -2.16 6.99
CA ASP A 77 -8.51 -0.84 7.36
C ASP A 77 -7.42 0.23 7.38
N SER A 78 -6.23 -0.14 7.85
CA SER A 78 -5.05 0.73 7.87
C SER A 78 -4.57 1.17 6.49
N SER A 79 -5.04 0.54 5.40
CA SER A 79 -4.67 0.94 4.04
C SER A 79 -5.14 2.34 3.67
N LYS A 80 -6.14 2.90 4.38
CA LYS A 80 -6.56 4.31 4.29
C LYS A 80 -5.36 5.25 4.33
N CYS A 81 -4.38 4.96 5.17
CA CYS A 81 -3.23 5.82 5.40
C CYS A 81 -2.24 5.87 4.23
N ILE A 82 -2.28 4.86 3.36
CA ILE A 82 -1.39 4.73 2.20
C ILE A 82 -2.16 4.68 0.89
N ILE A 83 -3.45 5.05 0.88
CA ILE A 83 -4.33 4.78 -0.25
C ILE A 83 -3.89 5.46 -1.54
N SER A 84 -3.38 6.70 -1.42
CA SER A 84 -2.81 7.43 -2.56
C SER A 84 -1.58 6.74 -3.15
N ILE A 85 -0.79 6.03 -2.34
CA ILE A 85 0.39 5.28 -2.79
C ILE A 85 -0.07 4.04 -3.57
N LEU A 86 -1.07 3.32 -3.06
CA LEU A 86 -1.67 2.16 -3.74
C LEU A 86 -2.34 2.56 -5.06
N GLY A 87 -3.01 3.72 -5.10
CA GLY A 87 -3.56 4.29 -6.32
C GLY A 87 -2.50 4.59 -7.38
N ASN A 88 -1.30 5.03 -6.98
CA ASN A 88 -0.19 5.22 -7.93
C ASN A 88 0.29 3.89 -8.52
N ILE A 89 0.24 2.79 -7.77
CA ILE A 89 0.58 1.45 -8.29
C ILE A 89 -0.39 1.06 -9.40
N ALA A 90 -1.69 1.30 -9.21
CA ALA A 90 -2.73 1.00 -10.20
C ALA A 90 -2.46 1.67 -11.57
N GLN A 91 -1.88 2.86 -11.55
CA GLN A 91 -1.61 3.67 -12.75
C GLN A 91 -0.22 3.45 -13.35
N THR A 92 0.64 2.66 -12.70
CA THR A 92 2.05 2.53 -13.06
C THR A 92 2.33 1.17 -13.72
N ARG A 93 3.04 1.20 -14.85
CA ARG A 93 3.54 -0.03 -15.52
C ARG A 93 5.03 -0.28 -15.34
N ASP A 94 5.80 0.75 -14.99
CA ASP A 94 7.24 0.64 -14.83
C ASP A 94 7.60 -0.06 -13.51
N ALA A 95 8.39 -1.13 -13.60
CA ALA A 95 8.76 -1.93 -12.44
C ALA A 95 9.55 -1.14 -11.38
N SER A 96 10.38 -0.18 -11.80
CA SER A 96 11.14 0.66 -10.86
C SER A 96 10.23 1.62 -10.10
N MET A 97 9.24 2.18 -10.78
CA MET A 97 8.24 3.04 -10.14
C MET A 97 7.33 2.25 -9.20
N ILE A 98 6.92 1.03 -9.56
CA ILE A 98 6.16 0.14 -8.66
C ILE A 98 7.00 -0.16 -7.40
N PHE A 99 8.28 -0.49 -7.57
CA PHE A 99 9.20 -0.72 -6.45
C PHE A 99 9.22 0.49 -5.50
N LEU A 100 9.34 1.70 -6.06
CA LEU A 100 9.34 2.94 -5.27
C LEU A 100 8.01 3.16 -4.52
N GLN A 101 6.86 2.88 -5.14
CA GLN A 101 5.59 3.02 -4.42
C GLN A 101 5.48 2.01 -3.27
N LEU A 102 5.88 0.75 -3.48
CA LEU A 102 5.92 -0.26 -2.42
C LEU A 102 6.89 0.13 -1.29
N TYR A 103 8.06 0.68 -1.63
CA TYR A 103 8.99 1.25 -0.66
C TYR A 103 8.35 2.39 0.14
N ARG A 104 7.59 3.29 -0.50
CA ARG A 104 6.91 4.40 0.18
C ARG A 104 5.88 3.93 1.19
N CYS A 105 5.25 2.77 0.97
CA CYS A 105 4.40 2.14 1.99
C CYS A 105 5.20 1.79 3.26
N ILE A 106 6.45 1.35 3.13
CA ILE A 106 7.36 1.08 4.28
C ILE A 106 7.86 2.40 4.88
N GLU A 107 8.21 3.38 4.04
CA GLU A 107 8.67 4.71 4.47
C GLU A 107 7.64 5.42 5.36
N TYR A 108 6.35 5.31 5.02
CA TYR A 108 5.25 5.80 5.85
C TYR A 108 5.33 5.29 7.31
N LEU A 109 5.79 4.06 7.52
CA LEU A 109 5.88 3.43 8.84
C LEU A 109 7.09 3.91 9.66
N PHE A 110 8.04 4.66 9.08
CA PHE A 110 9.28 5.02 9.78
C PHE A 110 9.02 5.79 11.08
N ILE A 111 8.17 6.81 11.05
CA ILE A 111 7.85 7.62 12.23
C ILE A 111 6.97 6.82 13.19
N ILE A 112 6.00 6.08 12.67
CA ILE A 112 5.03 5.33 13.47
C ILE A 112 5.71 4.23 14.27
N CYS A 113 6.52 3.38 13.64
CA CYS A 113 7.23 2.30 14.33
C CYS A 113 8.26 2.83 15.33
N LYS A 114 8.87 4.00 15.07
CA LYS A 114 9.74 4.67 16.06
C LYS A 114 8.94 5.18 17.26
N ALA A 115 7.77 5.77 17.02
CA ALA A 115 6.90 6.22 18.10
C ALA A 115 6.41 5.04 18.95
N LEU A 116 6.04 3.91 18.33
CA LEU A 116 5.67 2.68 19.02
C LEU A 116 6.82 2.11 19.87
N ASP A 117 8.04 2.05 19.32
CA ASP A 117 9.23 1.59 20.04
C ASP A 117 9.57 2.47 21.25
N LEU A 118 9.52 3.80 21.09
CA LEU A 118 9.72 4.75 22.18
C LEU A 118 8.62 4.66 23.23
N SER A 119 7.35 4.56 22.79
CA SER A 119 6.21 4.40 23.69
C SER A 119 6.37 3.17 24.59
N LYS A 120 6.82 2.04 24.03
CA LYS A 120 7.09 0.81 24.79
C LYS A 120 8.31 0.98 25.71
N LYS A 121 9.39 1.58 25.21
CA LYS A 121 10.63 1.77 25.97
C LYS A 121 10.47 2.65 27.22
N TYR A 122 9.55 3.61 27.19
CA TYR A 122 9.32 4.56 28.27
C TYR A 122 8.03 4.28 29.07
N ASP A 123 7.38 3.13 28.88
CA ASP A 123 6.10 2.76 29.51
C ASP A 123 5.01 3.83 29.33
N MET A 124 4.94 4.43 28.14
CA MET A 124 3.97 5.46 27.77
C MET A 124 2.88 4.90 26.86
N GLU A 125 2.43 3.67 27.11
CA GLU A 125 1.37 3.03 26.32
C GLU A 125 0.11 3.91 26.28
N GLY A 126 -0.36 4.22 25.07
CA GLY A 126 -1.48 5.14 24.84
C GLY A 126 -1.06 6.58 24.50
N GLU A 127 0.22 6.93 24.60
CA GLU A 127 0.75 8.24 24.23
C GLU A 127 1.46 8.23 22.87
N THR A 128 1.25 7.19 22.05
CA THR A 128 1.87 7.05 20.74
C THR A 128 1.59 8.25 19.83
N LYS A 129 0.38 8.83 19.88
CA LYS A 129 0.05 10.08 19.18
C LYS A 129 1.03 11.21 19.53
N LYS A 130 1.28 11.42 20.83
CA LYS A 130 2.21 12.46 21.29
C LYS A 130 3.64 12.18 20.82
N MET A 131 4.06 10.91 20.81
CA MET A 131 5.37 10.51 20.30
C MET A 131 5.52 10.75 18.81
N VAL A 132 4.50 10.41 18.00
CA VAL A 132 4.48 10.70 16.55
C VAL A 132 4.62 12.21 16.32
N LEU A 133 3.79 13.01 16.99
CA LEU A 133 3.82 14.47 16.87
C LEU A 133 5.17 15.07 17.32
N MET A 134 5.76 14.55 18.40
CA MET A 134 7.06 15.00 18.89
C MET A 134 8.18 14.70 17.89
N ILE A 135 8.22 13.48 17.34
CA ILE A 135 9.23 13.08 16.35
C ILE A 135 9.15 13.98 15.12
N ASP A 136 7.93 14.23 14.64
CA ASP A 136 7.68 15.07 13.46
C ASP A 136 8.00 16.55 13.73
N SER A 137 7.54 17.11 14.85
CA SER A 137 7.75 18.52 15.20
C SER A 137 9.22 18.85 15.44
N GLU A 138 9.94 17.98 16.14
CA GLU A 138 11.36 18.14 16.44
C GLU A 138 12.26 17.69 15.28
N LYS A 139 11.67 17.19 14.18
CA LYS A 139 12.38 16.68 12.99
C LYS A 139 13.47 15.68 13.36
N ILE A 140 13.15 14.77 14.29
CA ILE A 140 14.11 13.78 14.77
C ILE A 140 14.44 12.85 13.60
N HIS A 141 15.68 12.93 13.14
CA HIS A 141 16.12 12.17 11.99
C HIS A 141 16.63 10.80 12.40
N PHE A 142 16.10 9.76 11.77
CA PHE A 142 16.59 8.40 11.88
C PHE A 142 17.15 7.93 10.54
N PRO A 143 18.28 7.20 10.52
CA PRO A 143 18.81 6.67 9.27
C PRO A 143 17.79 5.76 8.57
N GLU A 144 17.47 6.03 7.30
CA GLU A 144 16.43 5.30 6.54
C GLU A 144 16.67 3.78 6.57
N ASN A 145 17.89 3.33 6.28
CA ASN A 145 18.21 1.89 6.33
C ASN A 145 18.00 1.28 7.72
N GLY A 146 18.28 2.04 8.79
CA GLY A 146 18.01 1.61 10.15
C GLY A 146 16.52 1.47 10.44
N CYS A 147 15.68 2.34 9.89
CA CYS A 147 14.22 2.22 9.99
C CYS A 147 13.68 1.01 9.22
N ILE A 148 14.15 0.79 7.99
CA ILE A 148 13.77 -0.38 7.18
C ILE A 148 14.14 -1.67 7.92
N ASN A 149 15.38 -1.76 8.41
CA ASN A 149 15.83 -2.93 9.14
C ASN A 149 14.98 -3.18 10.40
N GLN A 150 14.69 -2.13 11.18
CA GLN A 150 13.81 -2.27 12.36
C GLN A 150 12.43 -2.82 11.99
N ILE A 151 11.79 -2.24 10.97
CA ILE A 151 10.44 -2.65 10.55
C ILE A 151 10.44 -4.10 10.11
N ILE A 152 11.42 -4.51 9.29
CA ILE A 152 11.54 -5.89 8.83
C ILE A 152 11.78 -6.84 10.00
N CYS A 153 12.70 -6.51 10.90
CA CYS A 153 13.00 -7.33 12.07
C CYS A 153 11.78 -7.53 12.99
N GLN A 154 10.93 -6.51 13.13
CA GLN A 154 9.82 -6.52 14.08
C GLN A 154 8.52 -7.07 13.51
N TYR A 155 8.22 -6.80 12.23
CA TYR A 155 6.88 -6.99 11.68
C TYR A 155 6.83 -7.85 10.41
N ALA A 156 7.97 -8.25 9.84
CA ALA A 156 7.95 -9.11 8.66
C ALA A 156 7.62 -10.56 9.04
N LEU A 157 6.73 -11.19 8.28
CA LEU A 157 6.50 -12.63 8.42
C LEU A 157 7.75 -13.41 7.98
N SER A 158 8.20 -14.35 8.82
CA SER A 158 9.44 -15.11 8.60
C SER A 158 9.51 -15.79 7.22
N GLY A 159 8.43 -16.42 6.76
CA GLY A 159 8.38 -17.07 5.44
C GLY A 159 8.56 -16.10 4.27
N VAL A 160 8.02 -14.87 4.38
CA VAL A 160 8.19 -13.84 3.35
C VAL A 160 9.60 -13.27 3.37
N LEU A 161 10.16 -13.07 4.57
CA LEU A 161 11.56 -12.66 4.73
C LEU A 161 12.52 -13.67 4.11
N GLU A 162 12.28 -14.97 4.33
CA GLU A 162 13.09 -16.05 3.74
C GLU A 162 13.01 -16.05 2.21
N GLU A 163 11.82 -15.92 1.64
CA GLU A 163 11.61 -15.80 0.19
C GLU A 163 12.41 -14.62 -0.38
N TYR A 164 12.38 -13.47 0.29
CA TYR A 164 13.08 -12.27 -0.18
C TYR A 164 14.60 -12.39 -0.02
N TYR A 165 15.05 -12.96 1.09
CA TYR A 165 16.47 -13.25 1.30
C TYR A 165 17.02 -14.17 0.21
N ASP A 166 16.29 -15.25 -0.12
CA ASP A 166 16.67 -16.16 -1.20
C ASP A 166 16.68 -15.47 -2.56
N TYR A 167 15.73 -14.57 -2.83
CA TYR A 167 15.78 -13.72 -4.03
C TYR A 167 17.09 -12.91 -4.08
N VAL A 168 17.44 -12.20 -3.01
CA VAL A 168 18.65 -11.37 -2.98
C VAL A 168 19.90 -12.21 -3.21
N CYS A 169 20.02 -13.36 -2.53
CA CYS A 169 21.17 -14.26 -2.70
C CYS A 169 21.28 -14.84 -4.12
N ASN A 170 20.15 -15.18 -4.76
CA ASN A 170 20.16 -15.87 -6.05
C ASN A 170 20.26 -14.92 -7.24
N TYR A 171 19.76 -13.69 -7.12
CA TYR A 171 19.64 -12.76 -8.24
C TYR A 171 20.56 -11.55 -8.13
N VAL A 172 20.87 -11.08 -6.91
CA VAL A 172 21.65 -9.86 -6.68
C VAL A 172 23.10 -10.20 -6.32
N ASN A 173 23.30 -11.00 -5.28
CA ASN A 173 24.62 -11.32 -4.72
C ASN A 173 25.20 -12.61 -5.32
N LYS A 174 25.03 -12.80 -6.64
CA LYS A 174 25.50 -14.01 -7.32
C LYS A 174 27.00 -14.20 -7.07
N ASN A 175 27.34 -15.32 -6.42
CA ASN A 175 28.70 -15.74 -6.06
C ASN A 175 29.32 -15.08 -4.80
N GLU A 176 28.54 -14.36 -3.99
CA GLU A 176 29.00 -13.89 -2.68
C GLU A 176 28.68 -14.91 -1.58
N ILE A 177 29.42 -14.84 -0.46
CA ILE A 177 29.14 -15.67 0.71
C ILE A 177 27.79 -15.24 1.30
N LYS A 178 26.89 -16.20 1.48
CA LYS A 178 25.59 -15.97 2.12
C LYS A 178 25.79 -15.43 3.53
N SER A 179 25.27 -14.22 3.79
CA SER A 179 25.24 -13.63 5.13
C SER A 179 24.19 -14.33 5.98
N GLU A 180 24.52 -14.70 7.22
CA GLU A 180 23.54 -15.27 8.16
C GLU A 180 22.52 -14.24 8.66
N GLN A 181 22.79 -12.93 8.50
CA GLN A 181 21.88 -11.85 8.88
C GLN A 181 20.86 -11.58 7.78
N LYS A 182 19.76 -12.33 7.76
CA LYS A 182 18.72 -12.28 6.72
C LYS A 182 18.06 -10.91 6.62
N GLU A 183 17.61 -10.37 7.75
CA GLU A 183 16.90 -9.09 7.87
C GLU A 183 17.74 -7.94 7.34
N LYS A 184 19.03 -7.92 7.72
CA LYS A 184 19.97 -6.91 7.27
C LYS A 184 20.23 -6.98 5.78
N THR A 185 20.39 -8.20 5.27
CA THR A 185 20.61 -8.43 3.83
C THR A 185 19.44 -7.88 3.00
N VAL A 186 18.20 -8.15 3.44
CA VAL A 186 17.00 -7.67 2.76
C VAL A 186 16.84 -6.15 2.92
N SER A 187 17.06 -5.58 4.11
CA SER A 187 16.95 -4.13 4.32
C SER A 187 17.98 -3.35 3.50
N ASP A 188 19.23 -3.83 3.47
CA ASP A 188 20.31 -3.23 2.69
C ASP A 188 19.99 -3.26 1.19
N TYR A 189 19.44 -4.37 0.69
CA TYR A 189 19.00 -4.48 -0.71
C TYR A 189 17.87 -3.50 -1.03
N ILE A 190 16.82 -3.42 -0.20
CA ILE A 190 15.69 -2.52 -0.44
C ILE A 190 16.16 -1.06 -0.47
N TYR A 191 16.97 -0.67 0.51
CA TYR A 191 17.55 0.67 0.59
C TYR A 191 18.43 0.99 -0.61
N ALA A 192 19.37 0.10 -0.95
CA ALA A 192 20.28 0.30 -2.07
C ALA A 192 19.53 0.39 -3.41
N THR A 193 18.50 -0.43 -3.60
CA THR A 193 17.67 -0.42 -4.81
C THR A 193 16.88 0.87 -4.94
N ARG A 194 16.26 1.36 -3.85
CA ARG A 194 15.61 2.68 -3.82
C ARG A 194 16.57 3.79 -4.20
N CYS A 195 17.78 3.81 -3.63
CA CYS A 195 18.81 4.81 -3.95
C CYS A 195 19.20 4.72 -5.42
N LYS A 196 19.49 3.52 -5.93
CA LYS A 196 19.83 3.31 -7.35
C LYS A 196 18.73 3.80 -8.29
N ILE A 197 17.45 3.52 -8.01
CA ILE A 197 16.33 4.00 -8.83
C ILE A 197 16.25 5.54 -8.78
N ALA A 198 16.44 6.14 -7.61
CA ALA A 198 16.46 7.61 -7.47
C ALA A 198 17.63 8.24 -8.25
N HIS A 199 18.81 7.61 -8.25
CA HIS A 199 19.98 8.05 -9.00
C HIS A 199 19.92 7.72 -10.50
N PHE A 200 19.18 6.68 -10.90
CA PHE A 200 18.95 6.31 -12.30
C PHE A 200 18.22 7.43 -13.07
N LYS A 201 17.32 8.18 -12.41
CA LYS A 201 16.71 9.40 -12.98
C LYS A 201 17.73 10.46 -13.43
N TYR A 202 18.95 10.41 -12.90
CA TYR A 202 20.06 11.31 -13.25
C TYR A 202 21.12 10.66 -14.16
N GLY A 203 20.90 9.41 -14.61
CA GLY A 203 21.78 8.70 -15.55
C GLY A 203 23.10 8.17 -14.96
N GLN A 204 23.19 8.03 -13.62
CA GLN A 204 24.47 7.79 -12.94
C GLN A 204 24.74 6.33 -12.54
N GLU A 205 23.72 5.48 -12.41
CA GLU A 205 23.90 4.10 -11.93
C GLU A 205 23.03 3.09 -12.70
N LYS A 206 23.40 1.80 -12.70
CA LYS A 206 22.59 0.70 -13.25
C LYS A 206 22.02 -0.15 -12.11
N ILE A 207 20.75 -0.54 -12.22
CA ILE A 207 20.13 -1.50 -11.29
C ILE A 207 20.67 -2.90 -11.64
N SER A 208 21.31 -3.54 -10.66
CA SER A 208 22.04 -4.82 -10.83
C SER A 208 21.15 -5.98 -11.29
N ASP A 209 19.88 -5.94 -10.93
CA ASP A 209 18.87 -6.97 -11.14
C ASP A 209 17.65 -6.43 -11.90
N ALA A 210 17.85 -5.45 -12.79
CA ALA A 210 16.78 -4.81 -13.55
C ALA A 210 15.84 -5.82 -14.26
N GLU A 211 16.37 -6.94 -14.74
CA GLU A 211 15.62 -8.00 -15.42
C GLU A 211 14.74 -8.85 -14.49
N THR A 212 15.00 -8.82 -13.17
CA THR A 212 14.23 -9.58 -12.18
C THR A 212 13.49 -8.70 -11.17
N LEU A 213 13.53 -7.37 -11.35
CA LEU A 213 12.90 -6.41 -10.47
C LEU A 213 11.39 -6.62 -10.32
N GLU A 214 10.71 -7.12 -11.36
CA GLU A 214 9.30 -7.50 -11.27
C GLU A 214 9.05 -8.61 -10.23
N LYS A 215 9.97 -9.57 -10.10
CA LYS A 215 9.90 -10.59 -9.04
C LYS A 215 10.15 -9.97 -7.68
N SER A 216 11.11 -9.05 -7.59
CA SER A 216 11.36 -8.26 -6.37
C SER A 216 10.09 -7.52 -5.92
N ASN A 217 9.35 -6.88 -6.84
CA ASN A 217 8.09 -6.20 -6.55
C ASN A 217 7.02 -7.14 -5.98
N VAL A 218 6.91 -8.37 -6.50
CA VAL A 218 5.97 -9.36 -5.95
C VAL A 218 6.33 -9.66 -4.50
N ILE A 219 7.59 -9.98 -4.22
CA ILE A 219 8.01 -10.35 -2.88
C ILE A 219 7.91 -9.15 -1.93
N LEU A 220 8.28 -7.96 -2.39
CA LEU A 220 8.13 -6.71 -1.64
C LEU A 220 6.66 -6.42 -1.32
N SER A 221 5.73 -6.69 -2.25
CA SER A 221 4.29 -6.52 -1.97
C SER A 221 3.79 -7.50 -0.91
N LYS A 222 4.30 -8.74 -0.88
CA LYS A 222 4.03 -9.68 0.23
C LYS A 222 4.57 -9.16 1.55
N LEU A 223 5.76 -8.58 1.53
CA LEU A 223 6.40 -8.03 2.72
C LEU A 223 5.59 -6.85 3.27
N VAL A 224 5.24 -5.88 2.43
CA VAL A 224 4.37 -4.75 2.80
C VAL A 224 3.05 -5.27 3.36
N LYS A 225 2.41 -6.22 2.67
CA LYS A 225 1.18 -6.84 3.13
C LYS A 225 1.33 -7.44 4.54
N SER A 226 2.37 -8.26 4.78
CA SER A 226 2.58 -8.88 6.09
C SER A 226 2.78 -7.86 7.21
N ILE A 227 3.50 -6.76 6.92
CA ILE A 227 3.76 -5.71 7.91
C ILE A 227 2.45 -4.97 8.23
N PHE A 228 1.64 -4.65 7.23
CA PHE A 228 0.35 -3.98 7.43
C PHE A 228 -0.66 -4.88 8.16
N GLN A 229 -0.64 -6.20 7.92
CA GLN A 229 -1.47 -7.14 8.68
C GLN A 229 -1.14 -7.13 10.16
N GLU A 230 0.15 -7.13 10.51
CA GLU A 230 0.60 -7.12 11.91
C GLU A 230 0.30 -5.78 12.60
N LEU A 231 0.29 -4.69 11.84
CA LEU A 231 0.13 -3.33 12.35
C LEU A 231 -1.28 -2.75 12.17
N ASP A 232 -2.25 -3.51 11.67
CA ASP A 232 -3.53 -2.97 11.20
C ASP A 232 -4.27 -2.16 12.30
N ASP A 233 -4.45 -2.78 13.47
CA ASP A 233 -5.10 -2.16 14.62
C ASP A 233 -4.32 -0.95 15.17
N ASP A 234 -3.00 -1.08 15.29
CA ASP A 234 -2.12 -0.01 15.79
C ASP A 234 -2.15 1.21 14.87
N LEU A 235 -2.07 0.98 13.55
CA LEU A 235 -2.16 2.03 12.53
C LEU A 235 -3.51 2.70 12.55
N MET A 236 -4.60 1.94 12.63
CA MET A 236 -5.94 2.49 12.67
C MET A 236 -6.16 3.36 13.90
N LYS A 237 -5.72 2.90 15.08
CA LYS A 237 -5.80 3.66 16.31
C LYS A 237 -5.01 4.96 16.21
N ILE A 238 -3.74 4.89 15.79
CA ILE A 238 -2.85 6.06 15.71
C ILE A 238 -3.38 7.09 14.70
N ASN A 239 -3.83 6.66 13.53
CA ASN A 239 -4.29 7.56 12.48
C ASN A 239 -5.65 8.20 12.78
N LYS A 240 -6.56 7.47 13.46
CA LYS A 240 -7.78 8.05 14.05
C LYS A 240 -7.42 9.08 15.11
N ASP A 241 -6.53 8.74 16.03
CA ASP A 241 -6.09 9.65 17.09
C ASP A 241 -5.42 10.91 16.50
N LEU A 242 -4.76 10.81 15.35
CA LEU A 242 -4.14 11.95 14.65
C LEU A 242 -5.11 12.75 13.76
N ASP A 243 -6.39 12.39 13.69
CA ASP A 243 -7.39 13.05 12.85
C ASP A 243 -6.96 13.12 11.36
N THR A 244 -6.34 12.05 10.86
CA THR A 244 -5.76 12.01 9.50
C THR A 244 -6.77 11.67 8.42
N PHE A 245 -7.91 11.08 8.79
CA PHE A 245 -8.95 10.66 7.85
C PHE A 245 -10.02 11.72 7.69
N SER A 246 -10.54 11.86 6.47
CA SER A 246 -11.55 12.87 6.16
C SER A 246 -12.93 12.24 6.18
N GLU A 247 -13.76 12.58 7.17
CA GLU A 247 -15.16 12.10 7.21
C GLU A 247 -15.95 12.57 5.98
N ILE A 248 -16.92 11.76 5.57
CA ILE A 248 -17.82 12.09 4.47
C ILE A 248 -18.87 13.09 4.96
N ASP A 249 -18.91 14.27 4.33
CA ASP A 249 -19.73 15.42 4.76
C ASP A 249 -21.25 15.13 4.86
N PHE A 250 -21.76 14.08 4.20
CA PHE A 250 -23.17 13.67 4.29
C PHE A 250 -23.56 13.07 5.66
N MET A 251 -22.58 12.74 6.52
CA MET A 251 -22.81 12.15 7.85
C MET A 251 -22.79 13.16 9.00
N ASN A 252 -22.48 14.44 8.73
CA ASN A 252 -22.35 15.51 9.74
C ASN A 252 -23.67 16.26 10.00
N ASN A 253 -24.78 15.54 10.21
CA ASN A 253 -26.08 16.11 10.61
C ASN A 253 -26.31 16.02 12.12
#